data_AF-A0A662KE38-F1
#
_entry.id   AF-A0A662KE38-F1
#
_cell.length_a   1.000
_cell.length_b   1.000
_cell.length_c   1.000
_cell.angle_alpha   90.00
_cell.angle_beta   90.00
_cell.angle_gamma   90.00
#
_symmetry.space_group_name_H-M   'P 1'
#
loop_
_entity.id
_entity.type
_entity.pdbx_description
1 polymer ?
#
loop_
_entity_poly.entity_id
_entity_poly.type
_entity_poly.pdbx_seq_one_letter_code
_entity_poly.pdbx_strand_id
1 'polypeptide(L)'
;MKEMGKSPSRGKLPKWKEEELEEVEYEPRSIKDILIEMKNISELIIDLAYSSLLFDNKELAEEVKYLEARMDTLNYEIRLIAMMAARNKRDAERLTAILQIAEAAETISDAAGDIVDIISLKLDHPILPRLIRESDETIKKLVVSDKSKACNKSIAELRVASETGVRIITIRRGKKWIYAPKKDEKLRAGDIVVGVGPKEGLDKFNAFLEGKTEGL
;
A
#
# COMPACT_ATOMS: atom_id res chain seq x y z
N MET A 1 -33.40 9.12 38.66
CA MET A 1 -31.94 9.35 38.82
C MET A 1 -31.23 8.51 37.76
N LYS A 2 -30.65 9.20 36.77
CA LYS A 2 -29.78 8.75 35.65
C LYS A 2 -30.12 7.47 34.88
N GLU A 3 -30.73 7.68 33.71
CA GLU A 3 -30.54 6.83 32.53
C GLU A 3 -29.04 6.73 32.22
N MET A 4 -28.50 5.51 32.21
CA MET A 4 -27.16 5.24 31.68
C MET A 4 -27.26 5.20 30.15
N GLY A 5 -26.54 6.13 29.52
CA GLY A 5 -26.54 6.37 28.09
C GLY A 5 -26.18 5.13 27.28
N LYS A 6 -26.90 5.00 26.16
CA LYS A 6 -26.57 4.11 25.05
C LYS A 6 -25.07 4.19 24.73
N SER A 7 -24.41 3.05 24.72
CA SER A 7 -23.06 2.91 24.16
C SER A 7 -23.05 3.50 22.74
N PRO A 8 -22.05 4.30 22.37
CA PRO A 8 -21.96 4.79 21.00
C PRO A 8 -21.78 3.57 20.09
N SER A 9 -22.57 3.54 19.02
CA SER A 9 -22.45 2.55 17.95
C SER A 9 -20.98 2.48 17.53
N ARG A 10 -20.33 1.33 17.76
CA ARG A 10 -18.99 1.05 17.21
C ARG A 10 -19.11 1.19 15.70
N GLY A 11 -18.64 2.31 15.16
CA GLY A 11 -18.33 2.40 13.74
C GLY A 11 -17.40 1.24 13.40
N LYS A 12 -17.59 0.62 12.23
CA LYS A 12 -16.67 -0.41 11.75
C LYS A 12 -15.25 0.14 11.84
N LEU A 13 -14.34 -0.61 12.47
CA LEU A 13 -12.94 -0.23 12.54
C LEU A 13 -12.40 -0.05 11.11
N PRO A 14 -11.45 0.87 10.90
CA PRO A 14 -10.71 0.89 9.65
C PRO A 14 -10.10 -0.49 9.44
N LYS A 15 -10.28 -1.04 8.24
CA LYS A 15 -9.84 -2.40 7.88
C LYS A 15 -8.32 -2.63 8.09
N TRP A 16 -7.48 -1.59 8.15
CA TRP A 16 -6.06 -1.74 8.51
C TRP A 16 -5.84 -2.12 9.98
N LYS A 17 -6.72 -1.68 10.88
CA LYS A 17 -6.71 -2.12 12.29
C LYS A 17 -7.12 -3.58 12.46
N GLU A 18 -7.86 -4.13 11.50
CA GLU A 18 -8.17 -5.57 11.49
C GLU A 18 -6.92 -6.37 11.08
N GLU A 19 -6.06 -5.82 10.22
CA GLU A 19 -4.78 -6.42 9.80
C GLU A 19 -3.72 -6.41 10.91
N GLU A 20 -3.65 -5.33 11.73
CA GLU A 20 -2.80 -5.29 12.95
C GLU A 20 -3.13 -6.41 13.96
N LEU A 21 -4.36 -6.91 13.94
CA LEU A 21 -4.90 -7.86 14.94
C LEU A 21 -4.93 -9.32 14.46
N GLU A 22 -4.57 -9.60 13.20
CA GLU A 22 -4.48 -10.99 12.73
C GLU A 22 -3.27 -11.69 13.35
N GLU A 23 -3.49 -12.81 14.04
CA GLU A 23 -2.41 -13.67 14.52
C GLU A 23 -1.53 -14.09 13.33
N VAL A 24 -0.22 -13.82 13.43
CA VAL A 24 0.75 -14.16 12.41
C VAL A 24 0.84 -15.69 12.28
N GLU A 25 0.10 -16.25 11.34
CA GLU A 25 0.22 -17.65 10.94
C GLU A 25 1.60 -17.85 10.28
N TYR A 26 2.45 -18.70 10.86
CA TYR A 26 3.81 -18.90 10.37
C TYR A 26 3.83 -19.58 8.99
N GLU A 27 4.00 -18.80 7.93
CA GLU A 27 4.46 -19.31 6.63
C GLU A 27 6.00 -19.26 6.57
N PRO A 28 6.70 -20.35 6.17
CA PRO A 28 8.15 -20.34 6.06
C PRO A 28 8.59 -19.46 4.87
N ARG A 29 8.86 -18.18 5.16
CA ARG A 29 9.43 -17.21 4.21
C ARG A 29 10.92 -17.01 4.47
N SER A 30 11.69 -16.78 3.40
CA SER A 30 13.10 -16.48 3.55
C SER A 30 13.31 -15.04 4.03
N ILE A 31 14.35 -14.80 4.84
CA ILE A 31 14.74 -13.44 5.27
C ILE A 31 14.91 -12.50 4.05
N LYS A 32 15.44 -13.04 2.94
CA LYS A 32 15.61 -12.29 1.70
C LYS A 32 14.28 -11.79 1.15
N ASP A 33 13.25 -12.64 1.12
CA ASP A 33 11.95 -12.26 0.56
C ASP A 33 11.25 -11.23 1.45
N ILE A 34 11.37 -11.38 2.77
CA ILE A 34 10.86 -10.39 3.74
C ILE A 34 11.55 -9.04 3.53
N LEU A 35 12.89 -9.01 3.44
CA LEU A 35 13.64 -7.77 3.19
C LEU A 35 13.27 -7.12 1.86
N ILE A 36 13.04 -7.91 0.80
CA ILE A 36 12.59 -7.38 -0.49
C ILE A 36 11.22 -6.73 -0.36
N GLU A 37 10.30 -7.36 0.37
CA GLU A 37 8.96 -6.81 0.63
C GLU A 37 9.05 -5.51 1.45
N MET A 38 9.81 -5.50 2.54
CA MET A 38 10.06 -4.30 3.37
C MET A 38 10.65 -3.15 2.53
N LYS A 39 11.67 -3.43 1.70
CA LYS A 39 12.23 -2.41 0.79
C LYS A 39 11.15 -1.85 -0.14
N ASN A 40 10.41 -2.72 -0.82
CA ASN A 40 9.41 -2.27 -1.80
C ASN A 40 8.27 -1.48 -1.14
N ILE A 41 7.87 -1.85 0.08
CA ILE A 41 6.92 -1.07 0.88
C ILE A 41 7.52 0.30 1.20
N SER A 42 8.77 0.37 1.69
CA SER A 42 9.41 1.65 2.07
C SER A 42 9.50 2.64 0.91
N GLU A 43 9.64 2.17 -0.33
CA GLU A 43 9.62 3.02 -1.52
C GLU A 43 8.20 3.46 -1.87
N LEU A 44 7.25 2.52 -1.90
CA LEU A 44 5.86 2.80 -2.27
C LEU A 44 5.16 3.72 -1.26
N ILE A 45 5.38 3.52 0.03
CA ILE A 45 4.67 4.23 1.10
C ILE A 45 4.98 5.73 1.08
N ILE A 46 6.19 6.11 0.67
CA ILE A 46 6.61 7.50 0.49
C ILE A 46 5.87 8.13 -0.70
N ASP A 47 5.83 7.44 -1.85
CA ASP A 47 5.09 7.92 -3.02
C ASP A 47 3.61 8.14 -2.71
N LEU A 48 3.01 7.22 -1.95
CA LEU A 48 1.62 7.30 -1.51
C LEU A 48 1.39 8.44 -0.51
N ALA A 49 2.26 8.58 0.49
CA ALA A 49 2.15 9.62 1.51
C ALA A 49 2.23 11.01 0.88
N TYR A 50 3.24 11.27 0.03
CA TYR A 50 3.33 12.53 -0.69
C TYR A 50 2.13 12.75 -1.60
N SER A 51 1.69 11.75 -2.36
CA SER A 51 0.53 11.90 -3.23
C SER A 51 -0.77 12.16 -2.45
N SER A 52 -0.94 11.53 -1.29
CA SER A 52 -2.11 11.76 -0.43
C SER A 52 -2.17 13.22 0.03
N LEU A 53 -1.03 13.79 0.40
CA LEU A 53 -0.92 15.19 0.80
C LEU A 53 -1.10 16.11 -0.41
N LEU A 54 -0.48 15.76 -1.55
CA LEU A 54 -0.55 16.53 -2.79
C LEU A 54 -1.97 16.57 -3.38
N PHE A 55 -2.82 15.58 -3.14
CA PHE A 55 -4.16 15.52 -3.74
C PHE A 55 -5.31 15.59 -2.73
N ASP A 56 -5.03 15.84 -1.44
CA ASP A 56 -6.00 15.73 -0.33
C ASP A 56 -6.81 14.43 -0.41
N ASN A 57 -6.13 13.32 -0.71
CA ASN A 57 -6.76 12.05 -1.03
C ASN A 57 -6.68 11.08 0.14
N LYS A 58 -7.79 11.01 0.89
CA LYS A 58 -7.94 10.16 2.07
C LYS A 58 -7.88 8.66 1.78
N GLU A 59 -8.19 8.22 0.57
CA GLU A 59 -8.09 6.79 0.22
C GLU A 59 -6.63 6.34 0.17
N LEU A 60 -5.73 7.22 -0.27
CA LEU A 60 -4.28 6.95 -0.27
C LEU A 60 -3.70 7.01 1.13
N ALA A 61 -4.17 7.97 1.94
CA ALA A 61 -3.85 8.06 3.35
C ALA A 61 -4.18 6.74 4.08
N GLU A 62 -5.35 6.16 3.80
CA GLU A 62 -5.71 4.84 4.31
C GLU A 62 -4.75 3.76 3.80
N GLU A 63 -4.40 3.77 2.50
CA GLU A 63 -3.46 2.80 1.92
C GLU A 63 -2.07 2.84 2.58
N VAL A 64 -1.57 4.04 2.93
CA VAL A 64 -0.34 4.20 3.72
C VAL A 64 -0.44 3.49 5.06
N LYS A 65 -1.54 3.68 5.80
CA LYS A 65 -1.74 3.01 7.09
C LYS A 65 -1.83 1.48 6.97
N TYR A 66 -2.35 0.94 5.87
CA TYR A 66 -2.27 -0.51 5.61
C TYR A 66 -0.84 -1.01 5.40
N LEU A 67 -0.04 -0.24 4.66
CA LEU A 67 1.34 -0.61 4.37
C LEU A 67 2.22 -0.50 5.61
N GLU A 68 1.94 0.47 6.49
CA GLU A 68 2.56 0.61 7.81
C GLU A 68 2.30 -0.63 8.68
N ALA A 69 1.03 -1.01 8.86
CA ALA A 69 0.68 -2.24 9.61
C ALA A 69 1.32 -3.50 9.00
N ARG A 70 1.46 -3.55 7.67
CA ARG A 70 2.16 -4.64 6.98
C ARG A 70 3.67 -4.62 7.26
N MET A 71 4.29 -3.44 7.29
CA MET A 71 5.70 -3.27 7.65
C MET A 71 5.97 -3.78 9.06
N ASP A 72 5.10 -3.46 10.02
CA ASP A 72 5.20 -3.92 11.41
C ASP A 72 5.19 -5.45 11.50
N THR A 73 4.26 -6.07 10.76
CA THR A 73 4.16 -7.53 10.67
C THR A 73 5.46 -8.14 10.14
N LEU A 74 6.03 -7.56 9.07
CA LEU A 74 7.29 -8.03 8.49
C LEU A 74 8.49 -7.80 9.43
N ASN A 75 8.53 -6.68 10.14
CA ASN A 75 9.56 -6.37 11.15
C ASN A 75 9.49 -7.37 12.32
N TYR A 76 8.29 -7.75 12.74
CA TYR A 76 8.10 -8.80 13.74
C TYR A 76 8.59 -10.17 13.24
N GLU A 77 8.17 -10.58 12.03
CA GLU A 77 8.57 -11.86 11.42
C GLU A 77 10.10 -11.97 11.27
N ILE A 78 10.76 -10.94 10.74
CA ILE A 78 12.21 -10.98 10.50
C ILE A 78 13.01 -11.08 11.80
N ARG A 79 12.54 -10.41 12.88
CA ARG A 79 13.14 -10.50 14.22
C ARG A 79 13.03 -11.91 14.79
N LEU A 80 11.87 -12.55 14.67
CA LEU A 80 11.69 -13.95 15.09
C LEU A 80 12.62 -14.89 14.34
N ILE A 81 12.67 -14.79 13.01
CA ILE A 81 13.52 -15.65 12.18
C ILE A 81 14.99 -15.43 12.52
N ALA A 82 15.43 -14.18 12.70
CA ALA A 82 16.79 -13.86 13.10
C ALA A 82 17.14 -14.48 14.47
N MET A 83 16.26 -14.36 15.46
CA MET A 83 16.48 -14.97 16.78
C MET A 83 16.58 -16.49 16.72
N MET A 84 15.76 -17.16 15.89
CA MET A 84 15.81 -18.61 15.72
C MET A 84 17.03 -19.08 14.90
N ALA A 85 17.54 -18.24 14.00
CA ALA A 85 18.68 -18.57 13.13
C ALA A 85 20.04 -18.37 13.83
N ALA A 86 20.14 -17.47 14.80
CA ALA A 86 21.40 -17.16 15.49
C ALA A 86 21.81 -18.30 16.46
N ARG A 87 22.78 -19.14 16.07
CA ARG A 87 23.27 -20.25 16.91
C ARG A 87 24.54 -19.95 17.68
N ASN A 88 25.26 -18.88 17.30
CA ASN A 88 26.49 -18.44 17.92
C ASN A 88 26.69 -16.93 17.70
N LYS A 89 27.74 -16.36 18.33
CA LYS A 89 28.07 -14.93 18.23
C LYS A 89 28.26 -14.45 16.78
N ARG A 90 28.91 -15.24 15.93
CA ARG A 90 29.18 -14.86 14.53
C ARG A 90 27.88 -14.80 13.71
N ASP A 91 26.94 -15.71 13.96
CA ASP A 91 25.62 -15.67 13.31
C ASP A 91 24.84 -14.43 13.75
N ALA A 92 24.85 -14.12 15.06
CA ALA A 92 24.22 -12.93 15.61
C ALA A 92 24.79 -11.64 14.99
N GLU A 93 26.12 -11.51 14.90
CA GLU A 93 26.78 -10.35 14.28
C GLU A 93 26.35 -10.14 12.82
N ARG A 94 26.18 -11.21 12.04
CA ARG A 94 25.71 -11.13 10.65
C ARG A 94 24.25 -10.72 10.55
N LEU A 95 23.41 -11.26 11.43
CA LEU A 95 21.98 -10.95 11.47
C LEU A 95 21.71 -9.52 11.96
N THR A 96 22.58 -8.94 12.78
CA THR A 96 22.47 -7.53 13.18
C THR A 96 22.40 -6.58 11.98
N ALA A 97 23.22 -6.78 10.95
CA ALA A 97 23.20 -5.93 9.76
C ALA A 97 21.86 -6.02 9.00
N ILE A 98 21.27 -7.22 8.95
CA ILE A 98 19.96 -7.45 8.34
C ILE A 98 18.86 -6.73 9.13
N LEU A 99 18.89 -6.85 10.45
CA LEU A 99 17.91 -6.19 11.33
C LEU A 99 18.04 -4.66 11.27
N GLN A 100 19.25 -4.12 11.09
CA GLN A 100 19.44 -2.68 10.90
C GLN A 100 18.80 -2.17 9.60
N ILE A 101 18.85 -2.93 8.52
CA ILE A 101 18.20 -2.58 7.25
C ILE A 101 16.68 -2.65 7.40
N ALA A 102 16.19 -3.70 8.05
CA ALA A 102 14.76 -3.86 8.34
C ALA A 102 14.23 -2.68 9.18
N GLU A 103 14.96 -2.27 10.21
CA GLU A 103 14.62 -1.11 11.02
C GLU A 103 14.61 0.19 10.22
N ALA A 104 15.59 0.40 9.35
CA ALA A 104 15.62 1.59 8.50
C ALA A 104 14.40 1.65 7.57
N ALA A 105 13.95 0.50 7.04
CA ALA A 105 12.74 0.42 6.22
C ALA A 105 11.47 0.73 7.04
N GLU A 106 11.41 0.25 8.28
CA GLU A 106 10.30 0.55 9.19
C GLU A 106 10.27 2.03 9.58
N THR A 107 11.40 2.63 9.93
CA THR A 107 11.47 4.06 10.24
C THR A 107 11.02 4.95 9.05
N ILE A 108 11.29 4.52 7.81
CA ILE A 108 10.76 5.20 6.60
C ILE A 108 9.23 5.07 6.52
N SER A 109 8.71 3.90 6.87
CA SER A 109 7.27 3.61 6.90
C SER A 109 6.54 4.49 7.92
N ASP A 110 7.06 4.56 9.15
CA ASP A 110 6.51 5.39 10.22
C ASP A 110 6.51 6.88 9.83
N ALA A 111 7.62 7.36 9.26
CA ALA A 111 7.72 8.73 8.78
C ALA A 111 6.71 9.04 7.66
N ALA A 112 6.39 8.06 6.82
CA ALA A 112 5.32 8.18 5.82
C ALA A 112 3.93 8.22 6.46
N GLY A 113 3.71 7.44 7.53
CA GLY A 113 2.53 7.52 8.37
C GLY A 113 2.34 8.91 8.99
N ASP A 114 3.41 9.50 9.53
CA ASP A 114 3.42 10.85 10.08
C ASP A 114 3.05 11.91 9.03
N ILE A 115 3.58 11.79 7.80
CA ILE A 115 3.21 12.69 6.68
C ILE A 115 1.70 12.64 6.44
N VAL A 116 1.10 11.46 6.49
CA VAL A 116 -0.32 11.28 6.25
C VAL A 116 -1.18 11.80 7.40
N ASP A 117 -0.70 11.70 8.64
CA ASP A 117 -1.44 12.21 9.81
C ASP A 117 -1.60 13.74 9.76
N ILE A 118 -0.75 14.45 9.01
CA ILE A 118 -0.93 15.87 8.68
C ILE A 118 -2.27 16.12 7.97
N ILE A 119 -2.77 15.22 7.13
CA ILE A 119 -4.07 15.39 6.44
C ILE A 119 -5.24 15.39 7.44
N SER A 120 -5.10 14.64 8.54
CA SER A 120 -6.09 14.62 9.62
C SER A 120 -6.09 15.91 10.44
N LEU A 121 -4.94 16.59 10.50
CA LEU A 121 -4.83 17.95 11.01
C LEU A 121 -5.36 18.88 9.93
N LYS A 122 -6.59 19.41 10.08
CA LYS A 122 -7.15 20.41 9.17
C LYS A 122 -6.30 21.70 9.20
N LEU A 123 -5.18 21.70 8.50
CA LEU A 123 -4.25 22.81 8.45
C LEU A 123 -4.75 23.80 7.39
N ASP A 124 -5.32 24.91 7.83
CA ASP A 124 -5.77 26.02 6.97
C ASP A 124 -4.58 26.84 6.39
N HIS A 125 -3.39 26.24 6.23
CA HIS A 125 -2.18 26.96 5.88
C HIS A 125 -1.95 27.04 4.36
N PRO A 126 -1.77 28.24 3.77
CA PRO A 126 -1.75 28.46 2.32
C PRO A 126 -0.54 27.90 1.56
N ILE A 127 0.44 27.31 2.25
CA ILE A 127 1.65 26.73 1.62
C ILE A 127 1.36 25.34 1.06
N LEU A 128 0.60 24.49 1.77
CA LEU A 128 0.28 23.14 1.30
C LEU A 128 -0.47 23.19 -0.05
N PRO A 129 -1.53 24.01 -0.23
CA PRO A 129 -2.22 24.17 -1.52
C PRO A 129 -1.34 24.65 -2.68
N ARG A 130 -0.22 25.33 -2.40
CA ARG A 130 0.69 25.82 -3.43
C ARG A 130 1.67 24.75 -3.90
N LEU A 131 2.13 23.85 -3.01
CA LEU A 131 2.96 22.69 -3.37
C LEU A 131 2.14 21.61 -4.09
N ILE A 132 0.85 21.49 -3.75
CA ILE A 132 -0.17 20.59 -4.31
C ILE A 132 -0.44 20.79 -5.82
N ARG A 133 -0.25 22.01 -6.34
CA ARG A 133 -0.87 22.44 -7.61
C ARG A 133 -0.07 22.17 -8.89
N GLU A 134 1.09 21.51 -8.82
CA GLU A 134 2.04 21.41 -9.95
C GLU A 134 2.24 19.99 -10.53
N SER A 135 1.49 18.97 -10.11
CA SER A 135 1.59 17.63 -10.72
C SER A 135 0.48 17.37 -11.74
N ASP A 136 0.86 17.12 -13.01
CA ASP A 136 -0.03 16.67 -14.08
C ASP A 136 -0.51 15.20 -13.90
N GLU A 137 0.18 14.43 -13.05
CA GLU A 137 -0.21 13.07 -12.65
C GLU A 137 -0.87 13.08 -11.27
N THR A 138 -1.87 12.23 -11.06
CA THR A 138 -2.46 11.90 -9.75
C THR A 138 -2.41 10.39 -9.54
N ILE A 139 -2.98 9.90 -8.45
CA ILE A 139 -2.95 8.48 -8.09
C ILE A 139 -4.30 8.06 -7.54
N LYS A 140 -4.71 6.82 -7.86
CA LYS A 140 -6.04 6.32 -7.52
C LYS A 140 -6.00 4.83 -7.17
N LYS A 141 -6.82 4.47 -6.18
CA LYS A 141 -7.16 3.09 -5.84
C LYS A 141 -8.29 2.63 -6.76
N LEU A 142 -8.08 1.52 -7.44
CA LEU A 142 -8.97 0.99 -8.48
C LEU A 142 -9.30 -0.46 -8.17
N VAL A 143 -10.57 -0.84 -8.28
CA VAL A 143 -11.01 -2.21 -7.97
C VAL A 143 -11.31 -2.94 -9.27
N VAL A 144 -10.72 -4.13 -9.45
CA VAL A 144 -10.99 -4.98 -10.62
C VAL A 144 -12.29 -5.74 -10.41
N SER A 145 -13.33 -5.33 -11.13
CA SER A 145 -14.63 -6.01 -11.16
C SER A 145 -14.53 -7.36 -11.87
N ASP A 146 -15.33 -8.33 -11.42
CA ASP A 146 -15.51 -9.64 -12.07
C ASP A 146 -16.07 -9.52 -13.51
N LYS A 147 -16.74 -8.41 -13.80
CA LYS A 147 -17.27 -8.08 -15.14
C LYS A 147 -16.23 -7.46 -16.07
N SER A 148 -15.06 -7.08 -15.57
CA SER A 148 -14.06 -6.41 -16.39
C SER A 148 -13.38 -7.38 -17.36
N LYS A 149 -13.21 -6.92 -18.61
CA LYS A 149 -12.38 -7.60 -19.61
C LYS A 149 -10.87 -7.55 -19.28
N ALA A 150 -10.48 -6.89 -18.18
CA ALA A 150 -9.13 -6.93 -17.63
C ALA A 150 -8.78 -8.26 -16.96
N CYS A 151 -9.79 -9.01 -16.51
CA CYS A 151 -9.57 -10.28 -15.79
C CYS A 151 -8.77 -11.27 -16.64
N ASN A 152 -7.76 -11.88 -16.03
CA ASN A 152 -6.81 -12.83 -16.61
C ASN A 152 -5.93 -12.28 -17.76
N LYS A 153 -5.95 -10.97 -18.01
CA LYS A 153 -5.01 -10.31 -18.92
C LYS A 153 -3.83 -9.74 -18.14
N SER A 154 -2.66 -9.84 -18.73
CA SER A 154 -1.42 -9.27 -18.22
C SER A 154 -1.37 -7.76 -18.41
N ILE A 155 -0.58 -7.07 -17.57
CA ILE A 155 -0.35 -5.63 -17.69
C ILE A 155 0.16 -5.27 -19.11
N ALA A 156 1.01 -6.10 -19.70
CA ALA A 156 1.49 -5.92 -21.07
C ALA A 156 0.40 -6.07 -22.13
N GLU A 157 -0.47 -7.07 -22.02
CA GLU A 157 -1.59 -7.28 -22.95
C GLU A 157 -2.58 -6.12 -22.90
N LEU A 158 -2.77 -5.54 -21.71
CA LEU A 158 -3.67 -4.40 -21.50
C LEU A 158 -3.07 -3.08 -22.00
N ARG A 159 -1.74 -2.98 -22.11
CA ARG A 159 -1.04 -1.78 -22.59
C ARG A 159 -1.43 -0.51 -21.80
N VAL A 160 -1.74 -0.67 -20.50
CA VAL A 160 -2.32 0.38 -19.64
C VAL A 160 -1.55 1.70 -19.75
N ALA A 161 -0.22 1.65 -19.60
CA ALA A 161 0.61 2.85 -19.65
C ALA A 161 0.57 3.57 -21.00
N SER A 162 0.52 2.86 -22.13
CA SER A 162 0.47 3.51 -23.45
C SER A 162 -0.93 3.98 -23.85
N GLU A 163 -1.99 3.30 -23.40
CA GLU A 163 -3.37 3.65 -23.75
C GLU A 163 -3.95 4.74 -22.85
N THR A 164 -3.46 4.85 -21.61
CA THR A 164 -4.04 5.74 -20.59
C THR A 164 -3.03 6.67 -19.92
N GLY A 165 -1.72 6.46 -20.11
CA GLY A 165 -0.69 7.14 -19.32
C GLY A 165 -0.58 6.64 -17.88
N VAL A 166 -1.38 5.64 -17.47
CA VAL A 166 -1.38 5.13 -16.09
C VAL A 166 -0.34 4.03 -15.91
N ARG A 167 0.47 4.18 -14.87
CA ARG A 167 1.40 3.17 -14.36
C ARG A 167 0.79 2.49 -13.15
N ILE A 168 0.72 1.16 -13.18
CA ILE A 168 0.32 0.37 -12.01
C ILE A 168 1.54 0.23 -11.09
N ILE A 169 1.42 0.71 -9.85
CA ILE A 169 2.52 0.67 -8.87
C ILE A 169 2.40 -0.52 -7.91
N THR A 170 1.17 -0.93 -7.57
CA THR A 170 0.94 -2.08 -6.70
C THR A 170 -0.40 -2.75 -7.02
N ILE A 171 -0.47 -4.05 -6.71
CA ILE A 171 -1.71 -4.83 -6.75
C ILE A 171 -1.84 -5.56 -5.42
N ARG A 172 -2.92 -5.30 -4.68
CA ARG A 172 -3.33 -6.09 -3.52
C ARG A 172 -4.35 -7.15 -3.95
N ARG A 173 -4.00 -8.41 -3.74
CA ARG A 173 -4.78 -9.60 -4.06
C ARG A 173 -5.10 -10.35 -2.76
N GLY A 174 -6.26 -10.07 -2.19
CA GLY A 174 -6.60 -10.54 -0.84
C GLY A 174 -5.58 -10.01 0.18
N LYS A 175 -4.84 -10.93 0.82
CA LYS A 175 -3.76 -10.62 1.78
C LYS A 175 -2.38 -10.44 1.14
N LYS A 176 -2.23 -10.74 -0.15
CA LYS A 176 -0.94 -10.69 -0.85
C LYS A 176 -0.77 -9.35 -1.57
N TRP A 177 0.43 -8.81 -1.51
CA TRP A 177 0.80 -7.59 -2.21
C TRP A 177 1.80 -7.90 -3.31
N ILE A 178 1.58 -7.27 -4.46
CA ILE A 178 2.42 -7.38 -5.65
C ILE A 178 2.90 -5.97 -5.98
N TYR A 179 4.06 -5.64 -5.44
CA TYR A 179 4.71 -4.34 -5.62
C TYR A 179 5.44 -4.29 -6.97
N ALA A 180 5.40 -3.13 -7.63
CA ALA A 180 6.01 -2.89 -8.94
C ALA A 180 5.75 -4.07 -9.91
N PRO A 181 4.46 -4.39 -10.16
CA PRO A 181 4.08 -5.61 -10.86
C PRO A 181 4.73 -5.65 -12.24
N LYS A 182 5.26 -6.82 -12.59
CA LYS A 182 5.92 -7.04 -13.88
C LYS A 182 4.89 -7.05 -15.01
N LYS A 183 5.40 -6.88 -16.22
CA LYS A 183 4.61 -6.86 -17.47
C LYS A 183 3.72 -8.09 -17.66
N ASP A 184 4.14 -9.24 -17.15
CA ASP A 184 3.44 -10.52 -17.21
C ASP A 184 2.44 -10.75 -16.06
N GLU A 185 2.40 -9.88 -15.04
CA GLU A 185 1.43 -10.00 -13.95
C GLU A 185 0.01 -9.82 -14.51
N LYS A 186 -0.87 -10.77 -14.17
CA LYS A 186 -2.25 -10.82 -14.65
C LYS A 186 -3.18 -10.21 -13.62
N LEU A 187 -4.05 -9.30 -14.04
CA LEU A 187 -5.10 -8.78 -13.18
C LEU A 187 -6.19 -9.83 -12.96
N ARG A 188 -6.70 -9.92 -11.73
CA ARG A 188 -7.76 -10.85 -11.33
C ARG A 188 -8.92 -10.09 -10.70
N ALA A 189 -10.11 -10.67 -10.80
CA ALA A 189 -11.29 -10.12 -10.12
C ALA A 189 -11.04 -9.97 -8.61
N GLY A 190 -11.43 -8.83 -8.06
CA GLY A 190 -11.21 -8.48 -6.65
C GLY A 190 -9.81 -7.93 -6.35
N ASP A 191 -8.90 -7.87 -7.33
CA ASP A 191 -7.65 -7.15 -7.15
C ASP A 191 -7.92 -5.66 -6.87
N ILE A 192 -7.17 -5.10 -5.93
CA ILE A 192 -7.09 -3.67 -5.69
C ILE A 192 -5.79 -3.18 -6.33
N VAL A 193 -5.92 -2.34 -7.35
CA VAL A 193 -4.81 -1.79 -8.13
C VAL A 193 -4.60 -0.35 -7.69
N VAL A 194 -3.36 0.03 -7.38
CA VAL A 194 -3.01 1.45 -7.24
C VAL A 194 -2.31 1.90 -8.52
N GLY A 195 -2.86 2.91 -9.17
CA GLY A 195 -2.34 3.47 -10.41
C GLY A 195 -1.97 4.95 -10.28
N VAL A 196 -0.86 5.35 -10.89
CA VAL A 196 -0.38 6.74 -10.99
C VAL A 196 -0.44 7.19 -12.45
N GLY A 197 -0.97 8.37 -12.74
CA GLY A 197 -0.98 8.93 -14.08
C GLY A 197 -1.96 10.10 -14.21
N PRO A 198 -2.20 10.60 -15.44
CA PRO A 198 -3.14 11.69 -15.69
C PRO A 198 -4.55 11.33 -15.18
N LYS A 199 -5.29 12.31 -14.64
CA LYS A 199 -6.64 12.08 -14.08
C LYS A 199 -7.58 11.42 -15.09
N GLU A 200 -7.58 11.89 -16.33
CA GLU A 200 -8.38 11.35 -17.42
C GLU A 200 -8.01 9.89 -17.74
N GLY A 201 -6.71 9.58 -17.68
CA GLY A 201 -6.18 8.23 -17.82
C GLY A 201 -6.66 7.29 -16.72
N LEU A 202 -6.60 7.76 -15.47
CA LEU A 202 -7.07 6.99 -14.30
C LEU A 202 -8.57 6.77 -14.32
N ASP A 203 -9.36 7.74 -14.76
CA ASP A 203 -10.81 7.60 -14.89
C ASP A 203 -11.19 6.63 -16.02
N LYS A 204 -10.49 6.70 -17.16
CA LYS A 204 -10.64 5.74 -18.27
C LYS A 204 -10.28 4.32 -17.83
N PHE A 205 -9.15 4.17 -17.14
CA PHE A 205 -8.73 2.87 -16.61
C PHE A 205 -9.70 2.34 -15.56
N ASN A 206 -10.21 3.19 -14.66
CA ASN A 206 -11.23 2.81 -13.68
C ASN A 206 -12.50 2.29 -14.35
N ALA A 207 -13.02 2.99 -15.36
CA ALA A 207 -14.22 2.58 -16.07
C ALA A 207 -14.05 1.19 -16.75
N PHE A 208 -12.85 0.93 -17.29
CA PHE A 208 -12.51 -0.38 -17.84
C PHE A 208 -12.43 -1.47 -16.75
N LEU A 209 -11.80 -1.17 -15.61
CA LEU A 209 -11.71 -2.09 -14.47
C LEU A 209 -13.07 -2.35 -13.79
N GLU A 210 -14.02 -1.42 -13.87
CA GLU A 210 -15.41 -1.63 -13.41
C GLU A 210 -16.25 -2.46 -14.41
N GLY A 211 -15.75 -2.69 -15.62
CA GLY A 211 -16.49 -3.35 -16.70
C GLY A 211 -17.51 -2.45 -17.41
N LYS A 212 -17.37 -1.13 -17.30
CA LYS A 212 -18.25 -0.15 -17.97
C LYS A 212 -17.87 0.06 -19.45
N THR A 213 -16.63 -0.25 -19.82
CA THR A 213 -16.13 -0.15 -21.20
C THR A 213 -15.55 -1.48 -21.67
N GLU A 214 -15.59 -1.71 -22.99
CA GLU A 214 -15.03 -2.93 -23.59
C GLU A 214 -13.51 -2.87 -23.79
N GLY A 215 -12.92 -1.67 -23.73
CA GLY A 215 -11.50 -1.41 -24.01
C GLY A 215 -10.97 -0.19 -23.26
N LEU A 216 -9.65 -0.06 -23.32
CA LEU A 216 -8.86 0.98 -22.66
C LEU A 216 -8.70 2.26 -23.47
#